data_AF-A0A843KMS2-F1
#
_entry.id   AF-A0A843KMS2-F1
#
_cell.length_a   1.000
_cell.length_b   1.000
_cell.length_c   1.000
_cell.angle_alpha   90.00
_cell.angle_beta   90.00
_cell.angle_gamma   90.00
#
_symmetry.space_group_name_H-M   'P 1'
#
loop_
_entity.id
_entity.type
_entity.pdbx_description
1 polymer ?
#
loop_
_entity_poly.entity_id
_entity_poly.type
_entity_poly.pdbx_seq_one_letter_code
_entity_poly.pdbx_strand_id
1 'polypeptide(L)'
;REEGIDTSVIVITAGSGVPSDAVDVSTSSLFGLEPIEVARIQQFKVALIHLGNVRNHIIYKARLILRNVDLPAVICCQAPVDFEDFARIGCKTRLVMPRDEDVATKGTIMEIVTGVVRGTTVSQVKLDEIVAKVKRTMP
;
A
#
# COMPACT_ATOMS: atom_id res chain seq x y z
N ARG A 1 15.42 -8.58 7.75
CA ARG A 1 16.22 -9.79 8.05
C ARG A 1 16.93 -9.68 9.40
N GLU A 2 17.76 -8.65 9.65
CA GLU A 2 18.38 -8.42 10.97
C GLU A 2 17.34 -8.39 12.11
N GLU A 3 16.19 -7.77 11.85
CA GLU A 3 15.07 -7.67 12.80
C GLU A 3 14.18 -8.92 12.90
N GLY A 4 14.63 -10.07 12.39
CA GLY A 4 13.84 -11.32 12.38
C GLY A 4 12.65 -11.32 11.41
N ILE A 5 12.54 -10.30 10.54
CA ILE A 5 11.51 -10.21 9.50
C ILE A 5 12.05 -10.82 8.21
N ASP A 6 11.39 -11.90 7.78
CA ASP A 6 11.57 -12.49 6.46
C ASP A 6 10.78 -11.68 5.41
N THR A 7 11.53 -11.08 4.49
CA THR A 7 10.99 -10.22 3.44
C THR A 7 11.16 -10.88 2.08
N SER A 8 10.10 -10.88 1.28
CA SER A 8 10.16 -11.17 -0.15
C SER A 8 9.79 -9.91 -0.95
N VAL A 9 10.44 -9.72 -2.09
CA VAL A 9 10.12 -8.63 -3.01
C VAL A 9 9.33 -9.20 -4.18
N ILE A 10 8.17 -8.61 -4.45
CA ILE A 10 7.36 -8.95 -5.62
C ILE A 10 7.51 -7.83 -6.63
N VAL A 11 8.00 -8.18 -7.82
CA VAL A 11 7.99 -7.30 -8.98
C VAL A 11 6.70 -7.58 -9.74
N ILE A 12 5.93 -6.54 -10.01
CA ILE A 12 4.67 -6.62 -10.75
C ILE A 12 4.87 -6.15 -12.19
N THR A 13 4.16 -6.76 -13.12
CA THR A 13 4.22 -6.52 -14.56
C THR A 13 3.71 -5.12 -14.91
N ALA A 14 2.63 -4.67 -14.28
CA ALA A 14 1.99 -3.37 -14.54
C ALA A 14 2.15 -2.38 -13.36
N GLY A 15 3.40 -2.04 -13.02
CA GLY A 15 3.73 -1.16 -11.88
C GLY A 15 3.61 0.35 -12.16
N SER A 16 3.57 0.77 -13.43
CA SER A 16 3.50 2.18 -13.86
C SER A 16 2.06 2.73 -13.81
N GLY A 17 1.87 4.03 -14.07
CA GLY A 17 0.52 4.61 -14.24
C GLY A 17 -0.33 4.70 -12.98
N VAL A 18 -1.65 4.73 -13.16
CA VAL A 18 -2.70 4.62 -12.13
C VAL A 18 -3.75 3.57 -12.51
N PRO A 19 -4.54 3.04 -11.57
CA PRO A 19 -5.70 2.22 -11.90
C PRO A 19 -6.64 2.89 -12.89
N SER A 20 -7.33 2.11 -13.72
CA SER A 20 -8.31 2.62 -14.70
C SER A 20 -9.52 3.30 -14.07
N ASP A 21 -9.78 3.09 -12.78
CA ASP A 21 -10.88 3.68 -12.02
C ASP A 21 -10.48 4.95 -11.22
N ALA A 22 -9.31 5.52 -11.52
CA ALA A 22 -8.85 6.79 -10.95
C ALA A 22 -9.51 7.99 -11.64
N VAL A 23 -9.85 9.03 -10.87
CA VAL A 23 -10.57 10.23 -11.35
C VAL A 23 -9.72 11.12 -12.27
N ASP A 24 -8.41 10.90 -12.33
CA ASP A 24 -7.48 11.63 -13.21
C ASP A 24 -6.51 10.63 -13.86
N VAL A 25 -6.90 10.10 -15.03
CA VAL A 25 -6.08 9.20 -15.86
C VAL A 25 -5.30 10.04 -16.88
N SER A 26 -4.43 10.92 -16.39
CA SER A 26 -3.51 11.68 -17.24
C SER A 26 -2.27 10.88 -17.66
N THR A 27 -2.12 9.64 -17.17
CA THR A 27 -0.98 8.77 -17.47
C THR A 27 -1.25 7.82 -18.64
N SER A 28 -0.32 7.73 -19.60
CA SER A 28 -0.40 6.83 -20.76
C SER A 28 -0.28 5.33 -20.44
N SER A 29 -0.02 4.97 -19.18
CA SER A 29 0.07 3.59 -18.70
C SER A 29 -0.92 3.34 -17.57
N LEU A 30 -1.36 2.09 -17.44
CA LEU A 30 -2.27 1.65 -16.38
C LEU A 30 -1.52 0.82 -15.34
N PHE A 31 -1.89 1.03 -14.08
CA PHE A 31 -1.46 0.20 -12.97
C PHE A 31 -2.41 -0.98 -12.82
N GLY A 32 -1.88 -2.18 -12.64
CA GLY A 32 -2.69 -3.38 -12.47
C GLY A 32 -1.94 -4.50 -11.80
N LEU A 33 -2.70 -5.53 -11.41
CA LEU A 33 -2.18 -6.80 -10.93
C LEU A 33 -2.74 -7.93 -11.78
N GLU A 34 -1.89 -8.87 -12.17
CA GLU A 34 -2.31 -10.12 -12.78
C GLU A 34 -2.78 -11.11 -11.71
N PRO A 35 -3.68 -12.07 -12.05
CA PRO A 35 -4.15 -13.08 -11.09
C PRO A 35 -3.02 -13.86 -10.41
N ILE A 36 -1.94 -14.15 -11.14
CA ILE A 36 -0.77 -14.85 -10.59
C ILE A 36 -0.02 -14.00 -9.55
N GLU A 37 0.01 -12.68 -9.72
CA GLU A 37 0.63 -11.75 -8.77
C GLU A 37 -0.22 -11.63 -7.51
N VAL A 38 -1.55 -11.52 -7.66
CA VAL A 38 -2.50 -11.53 -6.55
C VAL A 38 -2.34 -12.81 -5.73
N ALA A 39 -2.30 -13.97 -6.39
CA ALA A 39 -2.13 -15.26 -5.73
C ALA A 39 -0.81 -15.34 -4.96
N ARG A 40 0.29 -14.81 -5.51
CA ARG A 40 1.59 -14.73 -4.83
C ARG A 40 1.55 -13.80 -3.62
N ILE A 41 0.99 -12.61 -3.76
CA ILE A 41 0.90 -11.64 -2.65
C ILE A 41 0.06 -12.23 -1.50
N GLN A 42 -1.03 -12.93 -1.81
CA GLN A 42 -1.94 -13.51 -0.81
C GLN A 42 -1.30 -14.58 0.10
N GLN A 43 -0.15 -15.14 -0.29
CA GLN A 43 0.59 -16.12 0.52
C GLN A 43 1.33 -15.50 1.72
N PHE A 44 1.46 -14.17 1.77
CA PHE A 44 2.14 -13.47 2.84
C PHE A 44 1.20 -13.15 4.01
N LYS A 45 1.79 -12.79 5.16
CA LYS A 45 1.01 -12.41 6.36
C LYS A 45 0.69 -10.92 6.43
N VAL A 46 1.58 -10.08 5.89
CA VAL A 46 1.52 -8.62 5.92
C VAL A 46 2.08 -8.09 4.61
N ALA A 47 1.45 -7.05 4.06
CA ALA A 47 1.97 -6.34 2.88
C ALA A 47 2.62 -5.01 3.28
N LEU A 48 3.92 -4.84 3.01
CA LEU A 48 4.59 -3.53 3.04
C LEU A 48 4.57 -2.94 1.63
N ILE A 49 3.72 -1.94 1.39
CA ILE A 49 3.47 -1.39 0.05
C ILE A 49 4.19 -0.05 -0.09
N HIS A 50 5.30 -0.04 -0.84
CA HIS A 50 6.04 1.19 -1.13
C HIS A 50 5.51 1.89 -2.39
N LEU A 51 5.00 3.11 -2.22
CA LEU A 51 4.42 3.94 -3.28
C LEU A 51 5.24 5.22 -3.49
N GLY A 52 4.90 5.96 -4.54
CA GLY A 52 5.64 7.15 -4.98
C GLY A 52 5.30 8.42 -4.21
N ASN A 53 5.26 9.55 -4.93
CA ASN A 53 5.07 10.89 -4.37
C ASN A 53 3.76 11.59 -4.80
N VAL A 54 2.99 11.00 -5.71
CA VAL A 54 1.74 11.64 -6.16
C VAL A 54 0.59 11.11 -5.30
N ARG A 55 -0.01 11.97 -4.46
CA ARG A 55 -1.06 11.59 -3.50
C ARG A 55 -2.16 10.74 -4.14
N ASN A 56 -2.70 11.19 -5.27
CA ASN A 56 -3.75 10.45 -5.98
C ASN A 56 -3.27 9.05 -6.43
N HIS A 57 -2.03 8.95 -6.93
CA HIS A 57 -1.47 7.65 -7.33
C HIS A 57 -1.29 6.72 -6.13
N ILE A 58 -0.86 7.26 -4.99
CA ILE A 58 -0.66 6.48 -3.76
C ILE A 58 -1.99 5.86 -3.33
N ILE A 59 -3.04 6.67 -3.16
CA ILE A 59 -4.32 6.17 -2.63
C ILE A 59 -4.97 5.16 -3.58
N TYR A 60 -5.00 5.43 -4.89
CA TYR A 60 -5.62 4.52 -5.86
C TYR A 60 -4.83 3.23 -6.06
N LYS A 61 -3.50 3.28 -6.10
CA LYS A 61 -2.69 2.04 -6.20
C LYS A 61 -2.84 1.16 -4.97
N ALA A 62 -2.79 1.75 -3.77
CA ALA A 62 -3.05 1.01 -2.53
C ALA A 62 -4.42 0.34 -2.57
N ARG A 63 -5.46 1.08 -3.01
CA ARG A 63 -6.81 0.55 -3.19
C ARG A 63 -6.85 -0.63 -4.17
N LEU A 64 -6.23 -0.51 -5.35
CA LEU A 64 -6.23 -1.59 -6.33
C LEU A 64 -5.56 -2.85 -5.77
N ILE A 65 -4.41 -2.70 -5.08
CA ILE A 65 -3.73 -3.84 -4.46
C ILE A 65 -4.66 -4.49 -3.43
N LEU A 66 -5.16 -3.72 -2.45
CA LEU A 66 -5.96 -4.23 -1.33
C LEU A 66 -7.37 -4.66 -1.71
N ARG A 67 -7.88 -4.26 -2.87
CA ARG A 67 -9.12 -4.84 -3.45
C ARG A 67 -8.92 -6.28 -3.89
N ASN A 68 -7.70 -6.61 -4.32
CA ASN A 68 -7.38 -7.93 -4.84
C ASN A 68 -6.84 -8.86 -3.76
N VAL A 69 -6.15 -8.33 -2.73
CA VAL A 69 -5.56 -9.13 -1.65
C VAL A 69 -6.19 -8.81 -0.30
N ASP A 70 -6.52 -9.85 0.45
CA ASP A 70 -7.04 -9.74 1.82
C ASP A 70 -5.89 -9.90 2.82
N LEU A 71 -5.17 -8.81 3.05
CA LEU A 71 -4.04 -8.76 3.98
C LEU A 71 -4.04 -7.46 4.79
N PRO A 72 -3.53 -7.50 6.04
CA PRO A 72 -3.14 -6.29 6.73
C PRO A 72 -1.92 -5.66 6.03
N ALA A 73 -1.94 -4.33 5.87
CA ALA A 73 -0.93 -3.63 5.09
C ALA A 73 -0.36 -2.40 5.80
N VAL A 74 0.93 -2.16 5.56
CA VAL A 74 1.65 -0.93 5.91
C VAL A 74 1.94 -0.16 4.62
N ILE A 75 1.43 1.06 4.52
CA ILE A 75 1.73 1.93 3.38
C ILE A 75 2.99 2.71 3.66
N CYS A 76 3.94 2.71 2.72
CA CYS A 76 5.18 3.47 2.78
C CYS A 76 5.26 4.38 1.56
N CYS A 77 5.36 5.70 1.73
CA CYS A 77 5.35 6.63 0.60
C CYS A 77 6.06 7.94 0.89
N GLN A 78 6.27 8.76 -0.14
CA GLN A 78 6.94 10.05 0.03
C GLN A 78 5.95 11.14 0.46
N ALA A 79 4.82 11.27 -0.25
CA ALA A 79 3.87 12.35 0.00
C ALA A 79 3.11 12.15 1.33
N PRO A 80 2.74 13.26 2.00
CA PRO A 80 1.92 13.17 3.20
C PRO A 80 0.52 12.71 2.84
N VAL A 81 0.11 11.59 3.45
CA VAL A 81 -1.23 11.00 3.40
C VAL A 81 -1.60 10.46 4.78
N ASP A 82 -2.90 10.40 5.07
CA ASP A 82 -3.45 9.86 6.32
C ASP A 82 -4.53 8.80 6.08
N PHE A 83 -5.16 8.30 7.14
CA PHE A 83 -6.20 7.28 7.02
C PHE A 83 -7.49 7.79 6.36
N GLU A 84 -7.82 9.08 6.50
CA GLU A 84 -9.01 9.66 5.88
C GLU A 84 -8.85 9.73 4.35
N ASP A 85 -7.65 10.04 3.87
CA ASP A 85 -7.32 9.99 2.44
C ASP A 85 -7.69 8.64 1.79
N PHE A 86 -7.38 7.54 2.48
CA PHE A 86 -7.69 6.20 2.00
C PHE A 86 -9.16 5.82 2.23
N ALA A 87 -9.72 6.15 3.39
CA ALA A 87 -11.12 5.84 3.70
C ALA A 87 -12.10 6.52 2.73
N ARG A 88 -11.81 7.77 2.33
CA ARG A 88 -12.61 8.52 1.34
C ARG A 88 -12.77 7.80 -0.01
N ILE A 89 -11.83 6.93 -0.37
CA ILE A 89 -11.89 6.18 -1.63
C ILE A 89 -12.27 4.70 -1.44
N GLY A 90 -12.72 4.33 -0.24
CA GLY A 90 -13.23 2.98 0.07
C GLY A 90 -12.20 1.99 0.60
N CYS A 91 -10.99 2.44 0.97
CA CYS A 91 -10.03 1.55 1.62
C CYS A 91 -10.40 1.33 3.09
N LYS A 92 -10.44 0.07 3.54
CA LYS A 92 -10.54 -0.24 4.96
C LYS A 92 -9.26 0.21 5.66
N THR A 93 -9.41 0.90 6.78
CA THR A 93 -8.27 1.31 7.60
C THR A 93 -8.51 1.06 9.08
N ARG A 94 -7.44 0.97 9.86
CA ARG A 94 -7.52 0.70 11.29
C ARG A 94 -8.18 1.82 12.11
N LEU A 95 -8.08 3.08 11.67
CA LEU A 95 -8.57 4.24 12.43
C LEU A 95 -9.81 4.90 11.83
N VAL A 96 -9.98 4.82 10.51
CA VAL A 96 -11.11 5.45 9.79
C VAL A 96 -11.67 4.44 8.82
N MET A 97 -12.86 3.91 9.13
CA MET A 97 -13.55 3.00 8.21
C MET A 97 -14.42 3.80 7.23
N PRO A 98 -14.43 3.43 5.93
CA PRO A 98 -15.45 3.93 5.01
C PRO A 98 -16.83 3.43 5.46
N ARG A 99 -17.89 4.04 4.92
CA ARG A 99 -19.25 3.49 5.08
C ARG A 99 -19.29 2.10 4.46
N ASP A 100 -20.12 1.22 5.02
CA ASP A 100 -20.20 -0.18 4.59
C ASP A 100 -20.51 -0.30 3.07
N GLU A 101 -21.38 0.57 2.55
CA GLU A 101 -21.70 0.64 1.12
C GLU A 101 -20.54 1.10 0.22
N ASP A 102 -19.55 1.80 0.78
CA ASP A 102 -18.41 2.38 0.06
C ASP A 102 -17.13 1.53 0.18
N VAL A 103 -17.16 0.42 0.93
CA VAL A 103 -15.99 -0.46 1.11
C VAL A 103 -15.57 -1.05 -0.25
N ALA A 104 -14.37 -0.67 -0.69
CA ALA A 104 -13.80 -1.04 -1.99
C ALA A 104 -12.56 -1.94 -1.88
N THR A 105 -12.26 -2.47 -0.69
CA THR A 105 -11.05 -3.27 -0.42
C THR A 105 -11.35 -4.50 0.45
N LYS A 106 -10.59 -5.58 0.21
CA LYS A 106 -10.57 -6.79 1.03
C LYS A 106 -9.54 -6.66 2.15
N GLY A 107 -8.33 -6.23 1.84
CA GLY A 107 -7.29 -5.95 2.82
C GLY A 107 -7.56 -4.67 3.63
N THR A 108 -6.74 -4.45 4.65
CA THR A 108 -6.89 -3.33 5.60
C THR A 108 -5.58 -2.59 5.79
N ILE A 109 -5.59 -1.27 5.69
CA ILE A 109 -4.43 -0.43 6.00
C ILE A 109 -4.31 -0.28 7.51
N MET A 110 -3.25 -0.84 8.07
CA MET A 110 -2.99 -0.86 9.51
C MET A 110 -2.10 0.28 9.95
N GLU A 111 -1.13 0.67 9.12
CA GLU A 111 -0.13 1.69 9.42
C GLU A 111 0.31 2.43 8.16
N ILE A 112 0.75 3.68 8.32
CA ILE A 112 1.23 4.55 7.22
C ILE A 112 2.57 5.17 7.63
N VAL A 113 3.57 5.11 6.77
CA VAL A 113 4.88 5.79 6.91
C VAL A 113 5.05 6.73 5.72
N THR A 114 5.14 8.02 5.99
CA THR A 114 5.37 9.06 4.97
C THR A 114 6.82 9.56 4.99
N GLY A 115 7.23 10.28 3.95
CA GLY A 115 8.59 10.82 3.80
C GLY A 115 9.64 9.80 3.36
N VAL A 116 9.23 8.64 2.83
CA VAL A 116 10.16 7.62 2.31
C VAL A 116 10.31 7.77 0.80
N VAL A 117 11.52 8.15 0.38
CA VAL A 117 11.85 8.42 -1.01
C VAL A 117 12.48 7.18 -1.64
N ARG A 118 12.05 6.83 -2.86
CA ARG A 118 12.60 5.69 -3.60
C ARG A 118 13.99 6.01 -4.13
N GLY A 119 14.89 5.02 -4.07
CA GLY A 119 16.24 5.13 -4.61
C GLY A 119 17.20 5.98 -3.77
N THR A 120 16.78 6.42 -2.59
CA THR A 120 17.61 7.19 -1.66
C THR A 120 17.85 6.40 -0.39
N THR A 121 19.01 6.59 0.24
CA THR A 121 19.28 6.07 1.58
C THR A 121 18.27 6.64 2.56
N VAL A 122 17.59 5.75 3.28
CA VAL A 122 16.64 6.09 4.33
C VAL A 122 17.37 6.22 5.67
N SER A 123 16.97 7.16 6.52
CA SER A 123 17.58 7.33 7.85
C SER A 123 17.23 6.15 8.76
N GLN A 124 18.10 5.86 9.73
CA GLN A 124 17.86 4.78 10.70
C GLN A 124 16.53 4.98 11.44
N VAL A 125 16.24 6.20 11.91
CA VAL A 125 14.97 6.55 12.58
C VAL A 125 13.75 6.16 11.74
N LYS A 126 13.82 6.35 10.41
CA LYS A 126 12.71 6.03 9.51
C LYS A 126 12.63 4.53 9.24
N LEU A 127 13.76 3.82 9.18
CA LEU A 127 13.79 2.36 9.13
C LEU A 127 13.16 1.75 10.39
N ASP A 128 13.53 2.25 11.57
CA ASP A 128 13.00 1.78 12.86
C ASP A 128 11.48 2.00 12.93
N GLU A 129 10.99 3.14 12.41
CA GLU A 129 9.56 3.41 12.28
C GLU A 129 8.84 2.37 11.40
N ILE A 130 9.41 2.04 10.23
CA ILE A 130 8.87 1.02 9.32
C ILE A 130 8.85 -0.34 10.03
N VAL A 131 9.96 -0.74 10.65
CA VAL A 131 10.09 -2.02 11.36
C VAL A 131 9.06 -2.11 12.48
N ALA A 132 8.94 -1.08 13.33
CA ALA A 132 7.98 -1.07 14.44
C ALA A 132 6.53 -1.19 13.94
N LYS A 133 6.19 -0.50 12.85
CA LYS A 133 4.85 -0.57 12.23
C LYS A 133 4.56 -1.92 11.60
N VAL A 134 5.53 -2.51 10.91
CA VAL A 134 5.39 -3.87 10.36
C VAL A 134 5.23 -4.90 11.48
N LYS A 135 6.06 -4.86 12.52
CA LYS A 135 5.95 -5.78 13.68
C LYS A 135 4.60 -5.66 14.38
N ARG A 136 4.08 -4.44 14.57
CA ARG A 136 2.72 -4.22 15.14
C ARG A 136 1.60 -4.76 14.24
N THR A 137 1.84 -4.85 12.94
CA THR A 137 0.85 -5.30 11.95
C THR A 137 0.87 -6.83 11.78
N MET A 138 1.95 -7.50 12.19
CA MET A 138 2.02 -8.95 12.14
C MET A 138 1.02 -9.58 13.12
N PRO A 139 0.28 -10.62 12.69
CA PRO A 139 -0.59 -11.39 13.57
C PRO A 139 0.18 -12.23 14.59
#